data_AF-A0A1N6Z2A5-F1
#
_entry.id   AF-A0A1N6Z2A5-F1
#
_cell.length_a   1.000
_cell.length_b   1.000
_cell.length_c   1.000
_cell.angle_alpha   90.00
_cell.angle_beta   90.00
_cell.angle_gamma   90.00
#
_symmetry.space_group_name_H-M   'P 1'
#
loop_
_entity.id
_entity.type
_entity.pdbx_description
1 polymer ?
#
loop_
_entity_poly.entity_id
_entity_poly.type
_entity_poly.pdbx_seq_one_letter_code
_entity_poly.pdbx_strand_id
1 'polypeptide(L)'
;MDPFYRAGISHEAVDLRAGLPVQGAAHVQNVNAYHSRLRAWLRPFHGVATRYLPNYLAWRWILDAGRIRSSEALLKATVGAFPHLTVT
;
A
#
# COMPACT_ATOMS: atom_id res chain seq x y z
N MET A 1 5.47 -33.40 -0.11
CA MET A 1 4.40 -32.47 0.29
C MET A 1 5.05 -31.12 0.47
N ASP A 2 4.78 -30.21 -0.45
CA ASP A 2 5.40 -28.89 -0.52
C ASP A 2 4.81 -27.94 0.55
N PRO A 3 5.65 -27.20 1.30
CA PRO A 3 5.23 -26.37 2.44
C PRO A 3 4.50 -25.06 2.07
N PHE A 4 4.37 -24.71 0.78
CA PHE A 4 3.78 -23.43 0.35
C PHE A 4 2.25 -23.45 0.20
N TYR A 5 1.59 -24.60 0.34
CA TYR A 5 0.12 -24.74 0.17
C TYR A 5 -0.72 -23.95 1.20
N ARG A 6 -0.17 -23.55 2.35
CA ARG A 6 -0.95 -22.92 3.44
C ARG A 6 -1.24 -21.42 3.30
N ALA A 7 -0.66 -20.73 2.32
CA ALA A 7 -0.76 -19.26 2.24
C ALA A 7 -1.87 -18.74 1.29
N GLY A 8 -2.59 -19.61 0.57
CA GLY A 8 -3.58 -19.16 -0.42
C GLY A 8 -2.96 -18.33 -1.56
N ILE A 9 -1.64 -18.40 -1.73
CA ILE A 9 -0.92 -17.74 -2.81
C ILE A 9 -0.91 -18.70 -3.99
N SER A 10 -1.79 -18.45 -4.95
CA SER A 10 -1.75 -19.11 -6.26
C SER A 10 -0.42 -18.77 -6.93
N HIS A 11 0.52 -19.72 -6.93
CA HIS A 11 1.77 -19.62 -7.65
C HIS A 11 1.54 -20.09 -9.09
N GLU A 12 1.05 -19.20 -9.95
CA GLU A 12 1.02 -19.46 -11.38
C GLU A 12 2.37 -19.04 -11.98
N ALA A 13 3.14 -20.02 -12.46
CA ALA A 13 4.34 -19.73 -13.24
C ALA A 13 3.90 -19.16 -14.58
N VAL A 14 4.08 -17.85 -14.76
CA VAL A 14 3.68 -17.14 -15.97
C VAL A 14 4.66 -17.44 -17.10
N ASP A 15 4.22 -18.20 -18.10
CA ASP A 15 4.94 -18.34 -19.36
C ASP A 15 4.75 -17.06 -20.20
N LEU A 16 5.72 -16.15 -20.10
CA LEU A 16 5.74 -14.85 -20.78
C LEU A 16 5.80 -14.97 -22.32
N ARG A 17 5.96 -16.17 -22.88
CA ARG A 17 6.07 -16.39 -24.33
C ARG A 17 4.73 -16.53 -25.05
N ALA A 18 3.64 -16.78 -24.32
CA ALA A 18 2.35 -17.14 -24.94
C ALA A 18 1.40 -15.96 -25.24
N GLY A 19 1.76 -14.72 -24.87
CA GLY A 19 1.07 -13.50 -25.33
C GLY A 19 -0.42 -13.36 -24.93
N LEU A 20 -0.92 -14.14 -23.98
CA LEU A 20 -2.31 -14.04 -23.51
C LEU A 20 -2.46 -12.91 -22.46
N PRO A 21 -3.51 -12.07 -22.54
CA PRO A 21 -3.75 -11.02 -21.56
C PRO A 21 -4.20 -11.63 -20.24
N VAL A 22 -3.31 -11.59 -19.25
CA VAL A 22 -3.53 -12.19 -17.93
C VAL A 22 -4.42 -11.28 -17.07
N GLN A 23 -5.69 -11.67 -16.92
CA GLN A 23 -6.58 -11.17 -15.88
C GLN A 23 -6.35 -12.00 -14.61
N GLY A 24 -5.79 -11.41 -13.54
CA GLY A 24 -6.02 -11.93 -12.19
C GLY A 24 -4.85 -11.96 -11.20
N ALA A 25 -3.60 -11.95 -11.63
CA ALA A 25 -2.47 -12.02 -10.69
C ALA A 25 -1.77 -10.66 -10.59
N ALA A 26 -1.48 -10.18 -9.38
CA ALA A 26 -0.59 -9.06 -9.18
C ALA A 26 0.79 -9.43 -9.77
N HIS A 27 0.99 -9.11 -11.05
CA HIS A 27 2.22 -9.38 -11.78
C HIS A 27 3.39 -8.86 -10.96
N VAL A 28 4.53 -9.57 -10.93
CA VAL A 28 5.71 -9.19 -10.13
C VAL A 28 6.11 -7.73 -10.37
N GLN A 29 5.85 -7.20 -11.56
CA GLN A 29 6.05 -5.80 -11.90
C GLN A 29 5.11 -4.85 -11.14
N ASN A 30 3.84 -5.20 -10.93
CA ASN A 30 2.91 -4.39 -10.15
C ASN A 30 3.33 -4.35 -8.66
N VAL A 31 3.76 -5.50 -8.12
CA VAL A 31 4.31 -5.58 -6.75
C VAL A 31 5.58 -4.74 -6.62
N ASN A 32 6.52 -4.88 -7.57
CA ASN A 32 7.76 -4.09 -7.61
C ASN A 32 7.49 -2.59 -7.77
N ALA A 33 6.49 -2.23 -8.57
CA ALA A 33 6.09 -0.85 -8.76
C ALA A 33 5.47 -0.27 -7.47
N TYR A 34 4.61 -1.03 -6.78
CA TYR A 34 4.06 -0.61 -5.49
C TYR A 34 5.15 -0.42 -4.44
N HIS A 35 6.06 -1.39 -4.31
CA HIS A 35 7.17 -1.33 -3.36
C HIS A 35 8.11 -0.15 -3.66
N SER A 36 8.41 0.13 -4.94
CA SER A 36 9.20 1.29 -5.34
C SER A 36 8.51 2.62 -4.97
N ARG A 37 7.20 2.74 -5.22
CA ARG A 37 6.43 3.92 -4.79
C ARG A 37 6.42 4.08 -3.28
N LEU A 38 6.33 2.98 -2.52
CA LEU A 38 6.39 2.99 -1.06
C LEU A 38 7.75 3.49 -0.56
N ARG A 39 8.86 2.98 -1.10
CA ARG A 39 10.20 3.44 -0.73
C ARG A 39 10.42 4.91 -1.07
N ALA A 40 9.96 5.36 -2.23
CA ALA A 40 10.05 6.76 -2.63
C ALA A 40 9.30 7.67 -1.65
N TRP A 41 8.07 7.30 -1.28
CA TRP A 41 7.27 8.03 -0.29
C TRP A 41 7.91 8.03 1.11
N LEU A 42 8.58 6.94 1.50
CA LEU A 42 9.26 6.84 2.79
C LEU A 42 10.60 7.60 2.88
N ARG A 43 11.18 7.97 1.72
CA ARG A 43 12.52 8.57 1.64
C ARG A 43 12.72 9.83 2.51
N PRO A 44 11.74 10.76 2.65
CA PRO A 44 11.90 11.95 3.47
C PRO A 44 11.96 11.67 4.99
N PHE A 45 11.57 10.48 5.45
CA PHE A 45 11.52 10.16 6.88
C PHE A 45 12.84 9.59 7.42
N HIS A 46 13.88 9.47 6.58
CA HIS A 46 15.24 9.05 6.97
C HIS A 46 15.33 7.76 7.82
N GLY A 47 14.34 6.88 7.70
CA GLY A 47 14.25 5.63 8.46
C GLY A 47 13.04 5.63 9.39
N VAL A 48 12.14 4.67 9.19
CA VAL A 48 10.95 4.48 10.05
C VAL A 48 11.14 3.19 10.83
N ALA A 49 10.97 3.24 12.15
CA ALA A 49 10.98 2.03 12.96
C ALA A 49 9.81 1.13 12.54
N THR A 50 10.06 -0.15 12.29
CA THR A 50 9.05 -1.12 11.79
C THR A 50 7.78 -1.12 12.63
N ARG A 51 7.88 -0.88 13.95
CA ARG A 51 6.73 -0.77 14.87
C ARG A 51 5.73 0.33 14.50
N TYR A 52 6.18 1.38 13.80
CA TYR A 52 5.32 2.49 13.35
C TYR A 52 4.90 2.36 11.89
N LEU A 53 5.40 1.38 11.14
CA LEU A 53 5.06 1.20 9.72
C LEU A 53 3.54 1.16 9.45
N PRO A 54 2.69 0.53 10.29
CA PRO A 54 1.24 0.58 10.10
C PRO A 54 0.67 2.00 10.08
N ASN A 55 1.16 2.91 10.94
CA ASN A 55 0.69 4.30 11.01
C ASN A 55 1.04 5.06 9.73
N TYR A 56 2.26 4.88 9.24
CA TYR A 56 2.72 5.52 8.01
C TYR A 56 1.93 5.03 6.79
N LEU A 57 1.64 3.73 6.72
CA LEU A 57 0.80 3.19 5.65
C LEU A 57 -0.62 3.75 5.70
N ALA A 58 -1.21 3.90 6.89
CA ALA A 58 -2.51 4.52 7.06
C ALA A 58 -2.51 5.99 6.60
N TRP A 59 -1.50 6.78 6.97
CA TRP A 59 -1.37 8.17 6.50
C TRP A 59 -1.25 8.24 4.99
N ARG A 60 -0.44 7.36 4.39
CA ARG A 60 -0.29 7.29 2.94
C ARG A 60 -1.62 7.02 2.25
N TRP A 61 -2.42 6.07 2.74
CA TRP A 61 -3.75 5.78 2.18
C TRP A 61 -4.72 6.95 2.29
N ILE A 62 -4.69 7.68 3.40
CA ILE A 62 -5.54 8.86 3.59
C ILE A 62 -5.15 9.98 2.62
N LEU A 63 -3.85 10.19 2.41
CA LEU A 63 -3.31 11.15 1.46
C LEU A 63 -3.61 10.75 0.01
N ASP A 64 -3.35 9.50 -0.37
CA ASP A 64 -3.62 8.97 -1.72
C ASP A 64 -5.12 9.05 -2.07
N ALA A 65 -6.00 8.91 -1.08
CA ALA A 65 -7.45 9.03 -1.27
C ALA A 65 -7.94 10.49 -1.34
N GLY A 66 -7.08 11.49 -1.21
CA GLY A 66 -7.45 12.90 -1.19
C GLY A 66 -8.39 13.30 -0.04
N ARG A 67 -8.49 12.45 1.00
CA ARG A 67 -9.42 12.64 2.12
C ARG A 67 -9.00 13.78 3.05
N ILE A 68 -7.73 14.17 3.00
CA ILE A 68 -7.16 15.24 3.81
C ILE A 68 -6.36 16.17 2.91
N ARG A 69 -6.75 17.44 2.89
CA ARG A 69 -6.15 18.49 2.04
C ARG A 69 -5.26 19.46 2.82
N SER A 70 -5.13 19.30 4.13
CA SER A 70 -4.27 20.15 4.97
C SER A 70 -3.48 19.34 6.00
N SER A 71 -2.29 19.85 6.35
CA SER A 71 -1.44 19.27 7.40
C SER A 71 -2.12 19.26 8.77
N GLU A 72 -2.92 20.28 9.07
CA GLU A 72 -3.70 20.36 10.31
C GLU A 72 -4.74 19.23 10.42
N ALA A 73 -5.49 18.96 9.35
CA ALA A 73 -6.47 17.88 9.34
C ALA A 73 -5.81 16.50 9.46
N LEU A 74 -4.61 16.32 8.89
CA LEU A 74 -3.83 15.08 9.02
C LEU A 74 -3.37 14.88 10.47
N LEU A 75 -2.88 15.95 11.10
CA LEU A 75 -2.45 15.92 12.50
C LEU A 75 -3.62 15.58 13.42
N LYS A 76 -4.77 16.25 13.23
CA LYS A 76 -6.00 15.96 14.00
C LYS A 76 -6.42 14.50 13.85
N ALA A 77 -6.50 13.98 12.62
CA ALA A 77 -6.86 12.58 12.38
C ALA A 77 -5.87 11.58 13.03
N THR A 78 -4.58 11.93 13.05
CA THR A 78 -3.52 11.11 13.66
C THR A 78 -3.63 11.04 15.17
N VAL A 79 -4.10 12.12 15.81
CA VAL A 79 -4.32 12.20 17.27
C VAL A 79 -5.71 11.63 17.66
N GLY A 80 -6.48 11.11 16.69
CA GLY A 80 -7.83 10.56 16.91
C GLY A 80 -8.95 11.60 16.82
N ALA A 81 -8.62 12.86 16.54
CA ALA A 81 -9.58 13.91 16.23
C ALA A 81 -9.90 13.88 14.73
N PHE A 82 -10.72 12.92 14.30
CA PHE A 82 -11.17 12.91 12.92
C PHE A 82 -12.06 14.14 12.67
N PRO A 83 -11.76 14.99 11.67
CA PRO A 83 -12.76 15.94 11.21
C PRO A 83 -13.97 15.11 10.80
N HIS A 84 -15.13 15.43 11.37
CA HIS A 84 -16.39 14.84 10.96
C HIS A 84 -16.49 15.02 9.45
N LEU A 85 -16.34 13.92 8.71
CA LEU A 85 -16.66 13.86 7.29
C LEU A 85 -18.18 13.90 7.19
N THR A 86 -18.78 15.04 7.55
CA THR A 86 -20.19 15.32 7.29
C THR A 86 -20.32 15.47 5.79
N VAL A 87 -20.73 14.38 5.17
CA VAL A 87 -21.37 14.39 3.86
C VAL A 87 -22.66 15.21 4.02
N THR A 88 -22.70 16.37 3.37
CA THR A 88 -23.94 17.08 3.01
C THR A 88 -24.32 16.71 1.59
#